data_AF-G2GYV8-F1
#
_entry.id   AF-G2GYV8-F1
#
_cell.length_a   1.000
_cell.length_b   1.000
_cell.length_c   1.000
_cell.angle_alpha   90.00
_cell.angle_beta   90.00
_cell.angle_gamma   90.00
#
_symmetry.space_group_name_H-M   'P 1'
#
loop_
_entity.id
_entity.type
_entity.pdbx_description
1 polymer ?
#
loop_
_entity_poly.entity_id
_entity_poly.type
_entity_poly.pdbx_seq_one_letter_code
_entity_poly.pdbx_strand_id
1 'polypeptide(L)'
;MQLNLPRFTFSEQMIIALIGILFLLLIISQPALASSTTTAGGLPFDSWFTKIRDSITGPFAFTASIVGLVGAGAALIFGGDMNGFLRTLIFIVLVLCFIVAANTTLQAITGTGAEIALRFNDGTDRLLFRWV
;
A
#
# COMPACT_ATOMS: atom_id res chain seq x y z
N MET A 1 47.03 32.20 -8.54
CA MET A 1 45.58 32.39 -8.29
C MET A 1 45.27 31.69 -6.97
N GLN A 2 45.06 32.43 -5.88
CA GLN A 2 44.78 31.83 -4.57
C GLN A 2 43.34 31.27 -4.59
N LEU A 3 43.18 29.95 -4.48
CA LEU A 3 41.87 29.31 -4.37
C LEU A 3 41.27 29.70 -3.01
N ASN A 4 40.29 30.62 -3.05
CA ASN A 4 39.46 31.00 -1.92
C ASN A 4 38.46 29.87 -1.61
N LEU A 5 38.95 28.79 -1.01
CA LEU A 5 38.11 27.72 -0.51
C LEU A 5 37.30 28.26 0.68
N PRO A 6 35.97 28.17 0.67
CA PRO A 6 35.16 28.58 1.82
C PRO A 6 35.61 27.74 3.02
N ARG A 7 36.12 28.43 4.05
CA ARG A 7 36.53 27.80 5.30
C ARG A 7 35.25 27.27 5.95
N PHE A 8 35.05 25.96 5.92
CA PHE A 8 33.93 25.31 6.61
C PHE A 8 34.06 25.54 8.12
N THR A 9 33.49 26.63 8.60
CA THR A 9 33.34 26.87 10.03
C THR A 9 32.21 25.98 10.51
N PHE A 10 32.55 24.91 11.22
CA PHE A 10 31.61 24.01 11.89
C PHE A 10 30.77 24.82 12.87
N SER A 11 29.65 25.33 12.36
CA SER A 11 28.64 26.08 13.10
C SER A 11 27.45 25.16 13.33
N GLU A 12 26.76 25.32 14.46
CA GLU A 12 25.54 24.56 14.80
C GLU A 12 24.51 24.60 13.65
N GLN A 13 24.51 25.70 12.90
CA GLN A 13 23.65 25.94 11.75
C GLN A 13 23.94 24.98 10.57
N MET A 14 25.19 24.55 10.39
CA MET A 14 25.56 23.59 9.34
C MET A 14 25.15 22.16 9.70
N ILE A 15 25.18 21.82 10.99
CA ILE A 15 24.69 20.52 11.51
C ILE A 15 23.18 20.43 11.37
N ILE A 16 22.45 21.51 11.70
CA ILE A 16 21.00 21.57 11.54
C ILE A 16 20.61 21.46 10.06
N ALA A 17 21.32 22.13 9.16
CA ALA A 17 21.09 22.01 7.72
C ALA A 17 21.32 20.58 7.20
N LEU A 18 22.36 19.90 7.68
CA LEU A 18 22.68 18.52 7.28
C LEU A 18 21.65 17.52 7.81
N ILE A 19 21.19 17.68 9.05
CA ILE A 19 20.09 16.88 9.63
C ILE A 19 18.78 17.14 8.89
N GLY A 20 18.48 18.40 8.53
CA GLY A 20 17.31 18.76 7.76
C GLY A 20 17.32 18.14 6.36
N ILE A 21 18.47 18.14 5.69
CA ILE A 21 18.66 17.46 4.40
C ILE A 21 18.49 15.95 4.54
N LEU A 22 19.04 15.33 5.59
CA LEU A 22 18.87 13.91 5.88
C LEU A 22 17.39 13.55 6.12
N PHE A 23 16.67 14.38 6.86
CA PHE A 23 15.24 14.18 7.13
C PHE A 23 14.39 14.35 5.87
N LEU A 24 14.74 15.33 5.02
CA LEU A 24 14.11 15.51 3.70
C LEU A 24 14.35 14.29 2.79
N LEU A 25 15.57 13.76 2.77
CA LEU A 25 15.92 12.52 2.06
C LEU A 25 15.13 11.32 2.58
N LEU A 26 14.89 11.24 3.89
CA LEU A 26 14.11 10.15 4.50
C LEU A 26 12.61 10.25 4.19
N ILE A 27 12.07 11.47 4.04
CA ILE A 27 10.68 11.71 3.61
C ILE A 27 10.51 11.46 2.10
N ILE A 28 11.50 11.82 1.27
CA ILE A 28 11.49 11.57 -0.18
C ILE A 28 11.77 10.09 -0.51
N SER A 29 12.40 9.36 0.41
CA SER A 29 12.54 7.90 0.39
C SER A 29 11.20 7.22 0.64
N GLN A 30 10.29 7.39 -0.31
CA GLN A 30 9.24 6.44 -0.66
C GLN A 30 9.73 4.98 -0.51
N PRO A 31 8.84 4.01 -0.20
CA PRO A 31 9.17 2.59 -0.05
C PRO A 31 9.53 1.88 -1.38
N ALA A 32 10.33 2.54 -2.22
CA ALA A 32 10.76 2.10 -3.55
C ALA A 32 12.09 1.32 -3.56
N LEU A 33 12.65 0.98 -2.39
CA LEU A 33 13.82 0.07 -2.29
C LEU A 33 13.63 -1.10 -1.31
N ALA A 34 12.39 -1.46 -1.01
CA ALA A 34 12.04 -2.77 -0.48
C ALA A 34 10.77 -3.37 -1.10
N SER A 35 10.27 -2.75 -2.18
CA SER A 35 9.21 -3.32 -3.02
C SER A 35 9.75 -3.54 -4.42
N SER A 36 9.67 -4.80 -4.86
CA SER A 36 9.80 -5.24 -6.25
C SER A 36 11.11 -4.93 -6.99
N THR A 37 12.24 -5.44 -6.49
CA THR A 37 13.27 -5.99 -7.39
C THR A 37 13.10 -7.51 -7.51
N THR A 38 11.89 -7.97 -7.86
CA THR A 38 11.64 -9.33 -8.38
C THR A 38 11.78 -9.37 -9.90
N THR A 39 12.81 -8.68 -10.43
CA THR A 39 13.20 -8.74 -11.85
C THR A 39 14.65 -9.22 -12.00
N ALA A 40 15.06 -10.20 -11.18
CA ALA A 40 16.34 -10.86 -11.33
C ALA A 40 16.18 -12.38 -11.22
N GLY A 41 15.75 -13.02 -12.32
CA GLY A 41 15.88 -14.48 -12.49
C GLY A 41 14.55 -15.18 -12.76
N GLY A 42 14.28 -15.45 -14.04
CA GLY A 42 13.14 -16.22 -14.51
C GLY A 42 13.18 -17.68 -14.04
N LEU A 43 12.60 -17.94 -12.87
CA LEU A 43 12.34 -19.27 -12.36
C LEU A 43 10.82 -19.47 -12.27
N PRO A 44 10.24 -20.53 -12.88
CA PRO A 44 8.78 -20.70 -13.00
C PRO A 44 8.02 -20.70 -11.66
N PHE A 45 8.72 -21.03 -10.56
CA PHE A 45 8.15 -21.08 -9.21
C PHE A 45 8.08 -19.73 -8.51
N ASP A 46 8.83 -18.71 -8.95
CA ASP A 46 8.75 -17.35 -8.38
C ASP A 46 7.37 -16.74 -8.63
N SER A 47 6.78 -17.01 -9.81
CA SER A 47 5.40 -16.64 -10.11
C SER A 47 4.39 -17.23 -9.13
N TRP A 48 4.60 -18.46 -8.66
CA TRP A 48 3.71 -19.10 -7.69
C TRP A 48 3.82 -18.46 -6.31
N PHE A 49 5.04 -18.20 -5.82
CA PHE A 49 5.25 -17.52 -4.54
C PHE A 49 4.74 -16.08 -4.57
N THR A 50 4.94 -15.38 -5.68
CA THR A 50 4.42 -14.02 -5.89
C THR A 50 2.88 -14.04 -5.90
N LYS A 51 2.24 -14.99 -6.59
CA LYS A 51 0.77 -15.14 -6.57
C LYS A 51 0.20 -15.46 -5.19
N ILE A 52 0.89 -16.27 -4.39
CA ILE A 52 0.50 -16.56 -3.00
C ILE A 52 0.56 -15.27 -2.17
N ARG A 53 1.66 -14.53 -2.27
CA ARG A 53 1.82 -13.24 -1.60
C ARG A 53 0.72 -12.27 -2.01
N ASP A 54 0.53 -12.07 -3.31
CA ASP A 54 -0.47 -11.16 -3.87
C ASP A 54 -1.89 -11.57 -3.48
N SER A 55 -2.16 -12.88 -3.39
CA SER A 55 -3.46 -13.36 -2.93
C SER A 55 -3.67 -13.02 -1.45
N ILE A 56 -2.67 -13.25 -0.59
CA ILE A 56 -2.73 -12.97 0.85
C ILE A 56 -2.81 -11.47 1.13
N THR A 57 -2.09 -10.63 0.40
CA THR A 57 -2.08 -9.18 0.56
C THR A 57 -3.16 -8.45 -0.25
N GLY A 58 -3.82 -9.14 -1.19
CA GLY A 58 -4.85 -8.61 -2.08
C GLY A 58 -6.27 -8.84 -1.55
N PRO A 59 -7.23 -9.33 -2.37
CA PRO A 59 -8.64 -9.45 -2.00
C PRO A 59 -8.92 -10.29 -0.73
N PHE A 60 -8.03 -11.24 -0.41
CA PHE A 60 -8.13 -12.04 0.80
C PHE A 60 -7.94 -11.21 2.07
N ALA A 61 -6.98 -10.28 2.10
CA ALA A 61 -6.73 -9.40 3.26
C ALA A 61 -7.96 -8.55 3.60
N PHE A 62 -8.69 -8.09 2.59
CA PHE A 62 -9.92 -7.33 2.76
C PHE A 62 -11.06 -8.18 3.34
N THR A 63 -11.19 -9.43 2.87
CA THR A 63 -12.20 -10.35 3.42
C THR A 63 -11.86 -10.72 4.87
N ALA A 64 -10.57 -10.99 5.14
CA ALA A 64 -10.08 -11.32 6.47
C ALA A 64 -10.27 -10.15 7.46
N SER A 65 -10.12 -8.90 7.01
CA SER A 65 -10.33 -7.73 7.87
C SER A 65 -11.81 -7.56 8.26
N ILE A 66 -12.76 -7.84 7.36
CA ILE A 66 -14.19 -7.82 7.69
C ILE A 66 -14.54 -8.90 8.72
N VAL A 67 -14.04 -10.12 8.54
CA VAL A 67 -14.24 -11.22 9.50
C VAL A 67 -13.61 -10.87 10.85
N GLY A 68 -12.41 -10.29 10.86
CA GLY A 68 -11.73 -9.80 12.06
C GLY A 68 -12.51 -8.70 12.79
N LEU A 69 -13.09 -7.75 12.07
CA LEU A 69 -13.93 -6.69 12.61
C LEU A 69 -15.18 -7.26 13.30
N VAL A 70 -15.90 -8.18 12.64
CA VAL A 70 -17.11 -8.80 13.19
C VAL A 70 -16.79 -9.66 14.41
N GLY A 71 -15.71 -10.47 14.35
CA GLY A 71 -15.28 -11.29 15.47
C GLY A 71 -14.84 -10.46 16.68
N ALA A 72 -14.10 -9.38 16.47
CA ALA A 72 -13.71 -8.44 17.50
C ALA A 72 -14.91 -7.70 18.12
N GLY A 73 -15.86 -7.27 17.28
CA GLY A 73 -17.10 -6.62 17.73
C GLY A 73 -17.96 -7.54 18.59
N ALA A 74 -18.11 -8.80 18.19
CA ALA A 74 -18.84 -9.81 18.96
C ALA A 74 -18.14 -10.11 20.30
N ALA A 75 -16.81 -10.21 20.30
CA ALA A 75 -16.02 -10.43 21.51
C ALA A 75 -16.07 -9.24 22.49
N LEU A 76 -16.26 -8.00 22.02
CA LEU A 76 -16.44 -6.82 22.88
C LEU A 76 -17.79 -6.81 23.60
N ILE A 77 -18.85 -7.28 22.93
CA ILE A 77 -20.21 -7.32 23.51
C ILE A 77 -20.33 -8.42 24.57
N PHE A 78 -19.76 -9.60 24.29
CA PHE A 78 -19.80 -10.75 25.20
C PHE A 78 -18.52 -10.94 26.02
N GLY A 79 -17.68 -9.90 26.14
CA GLY A 79 -16.32 -9.94 26.70
C GLY A 79 -16.24 -10.11 28.22
N GLY A 80 -16.94 -11.12 28.74
CA GLY A 80 -17.23 -11.32 30.16
C GLY A 80 -16.11 -11.89 31.02
N ASP A 81 -14.98 -12.34 30.44
CA ASP A 81 -13.79 -12.75 31.20
C ASP A 81 -12.57 -12.93 30.27
N MET A 82 -12.38 -11.99 29.33
CA MET A 82 -11.26 -12.04 28.41
C MET A 82 -9.97 -11.71 29.17
N ASN A 83 -9.10 -12.71 29.32
CA ASN A 83 -7.72 -12.54 29.76
C ASN A 83 -7.11 -11.29 29.08
N GLY A 84 -6.36 -10.46 29.81
CA GLY A 84 -5.79 -9.20 29.30
C GLY A 84 -5.04 -9.36 27.97
N PHE A 85 -4.49 -10.55 27.71
CA PHE A 85 -3.94 -10.96 26.43
C PHE A 85 -4.96 -10.91 25.26
N LEU A 86 -6.13 -11.52 25.43
CA LEU A 86 -7.18 -11.56 24.40
C LEU A 86 -7.80 -10.19 24.15
N ARG A 87 -7.99 -9.38 25.21
CA ARG A 87 -8.43 -7.97 25.08
C ARG A 87 -7.43 -7.16 24.24
N THR A 88 -6.13 -7.35 24.47
CA THR A 88 -5.07 -6.66 23.73
C THR A 88 -5.00 -7.15 22.27
N LEU A 89 -5.10 -8.46 22.04
CA LEU A 89 -5.08 -9.06 20.71
C LEU A 89 -6.24 -8.54 19.85
N ILE A 90 -7.45 -8.43 20.40
CA ILE A 90 -8.61 -7.88 19.70
C ILE A 90 -8.46 -6.39 19.39
N PHE A 91 -7.86 -5.61 20.30
CA PHE A 91 -7.56 -4.20 20.03
C PHE A 91 -6.60 -4.02 18.85
N ILE A 92 -5.54 -4.84 18.78
CA ILE A 92 -4.57 -4.79 17.67
C ILE A 92 -5.25 -5.20 16.35
N VAL A 93 -6.06 -6.26 16.35
CA VAL A 93 -6.81 -6.69 15.16
C VAL A 93 -7.79 -5.61 14.69
N LEU A 94 -8.50 -4.93 15.61
CA LEU A 94 -9.41 -3.83 15.26
C LEU A 94 -8.69 -2.68 14.56
N VAL A 95 -7.54 -2.25 15.08
CA VAL A 95 -6.75 -1.17 14.49
C VAL A 95 -6.25 -1.57 13.10
N LEU A 96 -5.76 -2.80 12.94
CA LEU A 96 -5.29 -3.31 11.63
C LEU A 96 -6.43 -3.39 10.62
N CYS A 97 -7.61 -3.89 11.02
CA CYS A 97 -8.77 -3.97 10.13
C CYS A 97 -9.23 -2.58 9.67
N PHE A 98 -9.21 -1.59 10.57
CA PHE A 98 -9.58 -0.21 10.24
C PHE A 98 -8.60 0.44 9.25
N ILE A 99 -7.29 0.22 9.43
CA ILE A 99 -6.26 0.74 8.52
C ILE A 99 -6.38 0.11 7.12
N VAL A 100 -6.60 -1.22 7.05
CA VAL A 100 -6.77 -1.94 5.77
C VAL A 100 -8.04 -1.45 5.06
N ALA A 101 -9.16 -1.34 5.77
CA ALA A 101 -10.43 -0.87 5.20
C ALA A 101 -10.35 0.59 4.72
N ALA A 102 -9.65 1.46 5.44
CA ALA A 102 -9.45 2.86 5.04
C ALA A 102 -8.72 2.97 3.70
N ASN A 103 -7.66 2.19 3.50
CA ASN A 103 -6.91 2.20 2.24
C ASN A 103 -7.76 1.71 1.05
N THR A 104 -8.55 0.63 1.23
CA THR A 104 -9.47 0.15 0.21
C THR A 104 -10.60 1.14 -0.09
N THR A 105 -11.15 1.81 0.93
CA THR A 105 -12.21 2.82 0.75
C THR A 105 -11.70 4.04 -0.02
N LEU A 106 -10.48 4.49 0.27
CA LEU A 106 -9.84 5.57 -0.49
C LEU A 106 -9.64 5.20 -1.96
N GLN A 107 -9.17 3.97 -2.24
CA GLN A 107 -9.05 3.47 -3.62
C GLN A 107 -10.40 3.34 -4.32
N ALA A 108 -11.46 2.88 -3.64
CA ALA A 108 -12.79 2.77 -4.21
C ALA A 108 -13.38 4.14 -4.60
N ILE A 109 -13.13 5.17 -3.78
CA ILE A 109 -13.60 6.54 -4.02
C ILE A 109 -12.79 7.24 -5.13
N THR A 110 -11.49 6.96 -5.23
CA THR A 110 -10.57 7.70 -6.12
C THR A 110 -10.17 6.95 -7.40
N GLY A 111 -10.40 5.63 -7.49
CA GLY A 111 -9.75 4.75 -8.47
C GLY A 111 -10.65 4.01 -9.46
N THR A 112 -11.98 4.14 -9.40
CA THR A 112 -12.88 3.38 -10.33
C THR A 112 -14.16 4.14 -10.73
N GLY A 113 -14.26 5.44 -10.41
CA GLY A 113 -15.49 6.22 -10.61
C GLY A 113 -15.72 6.83 -11.99
N ALA A 114 -14.77 6.73 -12.93
CA ALA A 114 -14.89 7.37 -14.24
C ALA A 114 -14.26 6.51 -15.35
N GLU A 115 -14.78 5.30 -15.55
CA GLU A 115 -14.88 4.80 -16.90
C GLU A 115 -16.35 4.81 -17.32
N ILE A 116 -16.79 5.95 -17.86
CA ILE A 116 -17.69 5.86 -19.01
C ILE A 116 -16.82 5.33 -20.14
N ALA A 117 -16.49 4.05 -20.07
CA ALA A 117 -16.09 3.30 -21.24
C ALA A 117 -17.35 3.17 -22.08
N LEU A 118 -17.70 4.25 -22.77
CA LEU A 118 -18.36 4.16 -24.06
C LEU A 118 -17.36 3.45 -24.97
N ARG A 119 -17.23 2.13 -24.77
CA ARG A 119 -16.83 1.21 -25.82
C ARG A 119 -17.97 1.24 -26.83
N PHE A 120 -18.05 2.34 -27.57
CA PHE A 120 -18.58 2.30 -28.91
C PHE A 120 -17.78 1.22 -29.60
N ASN A 121 -18.50 0.14 -29.86
CA ASN A 121 -18.00 -1.10 -30.38
C ASN A 121 -17.51 -0.88 -31.82
N ASP A 122 -16.26 -0.42 -31.95
CA ASP A 122 -15.52 -0.21 -33.21
C ASP A 122 -15.11 -1.56 -33.84
N GLY A 123 -16.06 -2.49 -33.87
CA GLY A 123 -15.94 -3.88 -34.28
C GLY A 123 -17.23 -4.45 -34.87
N THR A 124 -18.40 -3.91 -34.48
CA THR A 124 -19.66 -4.18 -35.20
C THR A 124 -19.73 -3.43 -36.53
N ASP A 125 -19.07 -2.28 -36.63
CA ASP A 125 -19.13 -1.45 -37.84
C ASP A 125 -18.37 -2.10 -39.00
N ARG A 126 -17.40 -2.96 -38.70
CA ARG A 126 -16.63 -3.73 -39.70
C ARG A 126 -17.36 -4.97 -40.22
N LEU A 127 -18.43 -5.40 -39.55
CA LEU A 127 -19.23 -6.57 -39.94
C LEU A 127 -20.47 -6.20 -40.75
N LEU A 128 -20.90 -4.93 -40.68
CA LEU A 128 -22.06 -4.43 -41.42
C LEU A 128 -21.76 -4.04 -42.88
N PHE A 129 -20.49 -3.80 -43.26
CA PHE A 129 -20.08 -3.43 -44.63
C PHE A 129 -19.41 -4.57 -45.43
N ARG A 130 -19.47 -5.82 -44.95
CA ARG A 130 -18.80 -6.94 -45.63
C ARG A 130 -19.64 -7.65 -46.69
N TRP A 131 -20.87 -7.18 -46.96
CA TRP A 131 -21.81 -7.81 -47.92
C TRP A 131 -22.65 -6.80 -48.73
N VAL A 132 -22.13 -5.59 -48.94
CA VAL A 132 -22.64 -4.63 -49.95
C VAL A 132 -21.48 -4.22 -50.84
#